data_AF-A0A6J2PG89-F1
#
_entry.id   AF-A0A6J2PG89-F1
#
_cell.length_a   1.000
_cell.length_b   1.000
_cell.length_c   1.000
_cell.angle_alpha   90.00
_cell.angle_beta   90.00
_cell.angle_gamma   90.00
#
_symmetry.space_group_name_H-M   'P 1'
#
loop_
_entity.id
_entity.type
_entity.pdbx_description
1 polymer ?
#
loop_
_entity_poly.entity_id
_entity_poly.type
_entity_poly.pdbx_seq_one_letter_code
_entity_poly.pdbx_strand_id
1 'polypeptide(L)'
;MAPKLERFVSPGKGNGLRATANIKRGELVYSAEPLACCVSNKLSRDVCHHCFTRCETLLRCSQCKMARYCNITCQKRAWIGHKRECKCLQSLLPRIPTDSVRLAARLTFALLSPSKSRSEELYTLEEHESHLSSMSEQKKQGLSQLASMLELYLQQEVPDLAQEVTSALPPSCQEPFSLIAKVF
;
A
#
# COMPACT_ATOMS: atom_id res chain seq x y z
N MET A 1 -19.39 19.40 -7.14
CA MET A 1 -20.51 18.55 -7.60
C MET A 1 -20.91 17.65 -6.44
N ALA A 2 -22.20 17.42 -6.20
CA ALA A 2 -22.61 16.44 -5.20
C ALA A 2 -22.10 15.05 -5.62
N PRO A 3 -21.60 14.22 -4.68
CA PRO A 3 -21.15 12.87 -5.00
C PRO A 3 -22.32 12.08 -5.60
N LYS A 4 -22.08 11.49 -6.79
CA LYS A 4 -23.04 10.60 -7.48
C LYS A 4 -23.01 9.17 -6.96
N LEU A 5 -22.17 8.91 -5.97
CA LEU A 5 -22.07 7.63 -5.28
C LEU A 5 -22.35 7.84 -3.81
N GLU A 6 -23.00 6.87 -3.21
CA GLU A 6 -23.07 6.72 -1.78
C GLU A 6 -22.74 5.29 -1.37
N ARG A 7 -22.26 5.17 -0.13
CA ARG A 7 -22.06 3.88 0.52
C ARG A 7 -23.40 3.24 0.81
N PHE A 8 -23.49 1.93 0.66
CA PHE A 8 -24.64 1.16 1.11
C PHE A 8 -24.22 -0.24 1.52
N VAL A 9 -25.08 -0.95 2.24
CA VAL A 9 -24.91 -2.38 2.52
C VAL A 9 -25.63 -3.16 1.42
N SER A 10 -24.88 -3.93 0.65
CA SER A 10 -25.40 -4.85 -0.36
C SER A 10 -25.82 -6.16 0.31
N PRO A 11 -27.09 -6.57 0.20
CA PRO A 11 -27.57 -7.84 0.76
C PRO A 11 -26.71 -9.02 0.31
N GLY A 12 -26.21 -9.81 1.27
CA GLY A 12 -25.37 -10.98 1.03
C GLY A 12 -23.94 -10.71 0.55
N LYS A 13 -23.51 -9.45 0.41
CA LYS A 13 -22.19 -9.07 -0.13
C LYS A 13 -21.42 -8.05 0.71
N GLY A 14 -21.97 -7.62 1.85
CA GLY A 14 -21.34 -6.63 2.73
C GLY A 14 -21.45 -5.21 2.19
N ASN A 15 -20.38 -4.43 2.30
CA ASN A 15 -20.33 -3.03 1.91
C ASN A 15 -20.25 -2.83 0.39
N GLY A 16 -20.82 -1.75 -0.13
CA GLY A 16 -20.77 -1.42 -1.55
C GLY A 16 -21.02 0.06 -1.83
N LEU A 17 -20.96 0.41 -3.13
CA LEU A 17 -21.28 1.73 -3.65
C LEU A 17 -22.48 1.65 -4.59
N ARG A 18 -23.43 2.58 -4.45
CA ARG A 18 -24.56 2.72 -5.36
C ARG A 18 -24.67 4.13 -5.90
N ALA A 19 -25.28 4.26 -7.07
CA ALA A 19 -25.51 5.57 -7.69
C ALA A 19 -26.65 6.32 -6.96
N THR A 20 -26.43 7.61 -6.69
CA THR A 20 -27.45 8.53 -6.16
C THR A 20 -28.13 9.35 -7.25
N ALA A 21 -27.62 9.26 -8.48
CA ALA A 21 -28.15 9.96 -9.65
C ALA A 21 -27.80 9.20 -10.95
N ASN A 22 -28.41 9.60 -12.07
CA ASN A 22 -28.07 9.05 -13.38
C ASN A 22 -26.60 9.35 -13.75
N ILE A 23 -25.89 8.31 -14.21
CA ILE A 23 -24.50 8.36 -14.68
C ILE A 23 -24.50 8.10 -16.20
N LYS A 24 -23.92 9.03 -16.97
CA LYS A 24 -23.83 8.88 -18.43
C LYS A 24 -22.65 8.00 -18.82
N ARG A 25 -22.71 7.39 -20.00
CA ARG A 25 -21.57 6.65 -20.57
C ARG A 25 -20.35 7.57 -20.68
N GLY A 26 -19.22 7.14 -20.11
CA GLY A 26 -17.96 7.89 -20.12
C GLY A 26 -17.86 8.97 -19.04
N GLU A 27 -18.87 9.12 -18.17
CA GLU A 27 -18.82 10.08 -17.08
C GLU A 27 -17.86 9.63 -15.98
N LEU A 28 -16.98 10.54 -15.52
CA LEU A 28 -16.10 10.30 -14.38
C LEU A 28 -16.92 10.29 -13.09
N VAL A 29 -16.91 9.16 -12.39
CA VAL A 29 -17.70 8.97 -11.16
C VAL A 29 -16.86 9.17 -9.89
N TYR A 30 -15.61 8.70 -9.91
CA TYR A 30 -14.69 8.82 -8.78
C TYR A 30 -13.25 8.72 -9.30
N SER A 31 -12.33 9.46 -8.69
CA SER A 31 -10.89 9.37 -8.93
C SER A 31 -10.18 9.55 -7.60
N ALA A 32 -9.18 8.73 -7.32
CA ALA A 32 -8.39 8.84 -6.11
C ALA A 32 -6.93 8.49 -6.38
N GLU A 33 -6.05 9.16 -5.65
CA GLU A 33 -4.65 8.77 -5.53
C GLU A 33 -4.55 7.55 -4.61
N PRO A 34 -3.65 6.59 -4.88
CA PRO A 34 -3.48 5.43 -4.02
C PRO A 34 -2.95 5.85 -2.65
N LEU A 35 -3.52 5.30 -1.57
CA LEU A 35 -2.97 5.45 -0.21
C LEU A 35 -1.49 4.99 -0.17
N ALA A 36 -1.21 3.86 -0.81
CA ALA A 36 0.13 3.36 -1.05
C ALA A 36 0.14 2.54 -2.34
N CYS A 37 1.30 2.51 -3.01
CA CYS A 37 1.50 1.70 -4.20
C CYS A 37 2.98 1.29 -4.30
N CYS A 38 3.26 0.15 -4.94
CA CYS A 38 4.60 -0.27 -5.32
C CYS A 38 4.58 -0.91 -6.70
N VAL A 39 5.70 -0.77 -7.44
CA VAL A 39 5.91 -1.51 -8.68
C VAL A 39 6.11 -3.00 -8.37
N SER A 40 5.39 -3.86 -9.09
CA SER A 40 5.55 -5.31 -9.00
C SER A 40 6.99 -5.73 -9.29
N ASN A 41 7.50 -6.73 -8.58
CA ASN A 41 8.86 -7.24 -8.76
C ASN A 41 9.12 -7.70 -10.21
N LYS A 42 8.09 -8.23 -10.89
CA LYS A 42 8.14 -8.65 -12.30
C LYS A 42 8.48 -7.52 -13.28
N LEU A 43 8.03 -6.30 -13.00
CA LEU A 43 8.21 -5.12 -13.85
C LEU A 43 9.25 -4.13 -13.28
N SER A 44 9.88 -4.47 -12.14
CA SER A 44 10.78 -3.56 -11.41
C SER A 44 11.98 -3.06 -12.22
N ARG A 45 12.32 -3.73 -13.32
CA ARG A 45 13.40 -3.33 -14.22
C ARG A 45 12.95 -2.52 -15.44
N ASP A 46 11.65 -2.44 -15.68
CA ASP A 46 11.09 -1.91 -16.93
C ASP A 46 10.26 -0.64 -16.73
N VAL A 47 9.82 -0.37 -15.50
CA VAL A 47 8.99 0.81 -15.17
C VAL A 47 9.61 1.71 -14.11
N CYS A 48 9.31 3.01 -14.24
CA CYS A 48 9.62 3.99 -13.22
C CYS A 48 8.82 3.73 -11.93
N HIS A 49 9.50 3.71 -10.78
CA HIS A 49 8.90 3.52 -9.45
C HIS A 49 8.16 4.75 -8.90
N HIS A 50 8.12 5.84 -9.67
CA HIS A 50 7.36 7.04 -9.34
C HIS A 50 6.13 7.21 -10.24
N CYS A 51 6.33 7.28 -11.56
CA CYS A 51 5.27 7.59 -12.52
C CYS A 51 4.72 6.37 -13.25
N PHE A 52 5.22 5.17 -12.95
CA PHE A 52 4.78 3.89 -13.54
C PHE A 52 4.95 3.74 -15.05
N THR A 53 5.55 4.74 -15.71
CA THR A 53 5.83 4.69 -17.15
C THR A 53 6.94 3.70 -17.45
N ARG A 54 6.76 2.91 -18.51
CA ARG A 54 7.82 2.07 -19.08
C ARG A 54 8.91 2.93 -19.68
N CYS A 55 10.17 2.54 -19.46
CA CYS A 55 11.32 3.26 -19.99
C CYS A 55 12.46 2.27 -20.26
N GLU A 56 13.11 2.39 -21.41
CA GLU A 56 14.21 1.51 -21.81
C GLU A 56 15.41 1.63 -20.87
N THR A 57 15.71 2.85 -20.42
CA THR A 57 16.82 3.14 -19.53
C THR A 57 16.33 3.77 -18.24
N LEU A 58 16.57 3.10 -17.12
CA LEU A 58 16.16 3.57 -15.80
C LEU A 58 17.37 3.81 -14.88
N LEU A 59 17.34 4.93 -14.17
CA LEU A 59 18.27 5.28 -13.11
C LEU A 59 17.97 4.42 -11.87
N ARG A 60 18.95 3.65 -11.42
CA ARG A 60 18.84 2.81 -10.23
C ARG A 60 19.19 3.61 -8.98
N CYS A 61 18.38 3.47 -7.92
CA CYS A 61 18.71 4.01 -6.61
C CYS A 61 20.06 3.46 -6.14
N SER A 62 20.97 4.34 -5.76
CA SER A 62 22.34 3.97 -5.38
C SER A 62 22.42 3.29 -4.01
N GLN A 63 21.42 3.46 -3.14
CA GLN A 63 21.41 2.87 -1.80
C GLN A 63 20.81 1.46 -1.83
N CYS A 64 19.50 1.34 -2.10
CA CYS A 64 18.80 0.05 -2.07
C CYS A 64 19.03 -0.83 -3.29
N LYS A 65 19.56 -0.29 -4.39
CA LYS A 65 19.76 -0.98 -5.69
C LYS A 65 18.50 -1.59 -6.33
N MET A 66 17.33 -1.41 -5.72
CA MET A 66 16.07 -2.00 -6.18
C MET A 66 15.22 -0.98 -6.95
N ALA A 67 14.94 0.18 -6.35
CA ALA A 67 14.07 1.18 -6.96
C ALA A 67 14.72 1.81 -8.20
N ARG A 68 13.90 2.09 -9.21
CA ARG A 68 14.33 2.57 -10.53
C ARG A 68 13.47 3.74 -11.01
N TYR A 69 14.07 4.72 -11.69
CA TYR A 69 13.40 5.97 -12.08
C TYR A 69 13.76 6.37 -13.51
N CYS A 70 12.81 6.90 -14.27
CA CYS A 70 13.07 7.35 -15.64
C CYS A 70 13.94 8.61 -15.72
N ASN A 71 14.02 9.39 -14.65
CA ASN A 71 14.87 10.58 -14.55
C ASN A 71 15.07 11.01 -13.09
N ILE A 72 15.99 11.96 -12.88
CA ILE A 72 16.32 12.54 -11.57
C ILE A 72 15.10 13.19 -10.93
N THR A 73 14.22 13.80 -11.71
CA THR A 73 12.98 14.43 -11.20
C THR A 73 12.07 13.41 -10.54
N CYS A 74 11.82 12.27 -11.19
CA CYS A 74 11.05 11.17 -10.62
C CYS A 74 11.72 10.59 -9.36
N GLN A 75 13.06 10.44 -9.38
CA GLN A 75 13.79 9.97 -8.20
C GLN A 75 13.62 10.92 -7.00
N LYS A 76 13.75 12.24 -7.21
CA LYS A 76 13.56 13.24 -6.15
C LYS A 76 12.13 13.25 -5.61
N ARG A 77 11.12 13.22 -6.49
CA ARG A 77 9.71 13.20 -6.08
C ARG A 77 9.32 11.93 -5.33
N ALA A 78 9.84 10.78 -5.75
CA ALA A 78 9.61 9.52 -5.05
C ALA A 78 10.27 9.44 -3.67
N TRP A 79 11.27 10.27 -3.38
CA TRP A 79 12.07 10.15 -2.15
C TRP A 79 11.23 10.23 -0.89
N ILE A 80 10.18 11.06 -0.87
CA ILE A 80 9.28 11.21 0.29
C ILE A 80 8.67 9.85 0.67
N GLY A 81 8.13 9.11 -0.30
CA GLY A 81 7.55 7.77 -0.07
C GLY A 81 8.58 6.63 -0.03
N HIS A 82 9.75 6.82 -0.66
CA HIS A 82 10.78 5.79 -0.75
C HIS A 82 11.76 5.78 0.42
N LYS A 83 12.01 6.92 1.09
CA LYS A 83 13.10 7.07 2.07
C LYS A 83 13.13 5.98 3.14
N ARG A 84 11.98 5.70 3.77
CA ARG A 84 11.85 4.63 4.79
C ARG A 84 12.08 3.25 4.18
N GLU A 85 11.35 2.94 3.10
CA GLU A 85 11.50 1.67 2.38
C GLU A 85 12.93 1.44 1.85
N CYS A 86 13.66 2.50 1.50
CA CYS A 86 15.01 2.41 0.94
C CYS A 86 15.98 1.74 1.92
N LYS A 87 15.91 2.08 3.21
CA LYS A 87 16.72 1.46 4.26
C LYS A 87 16.35 -0.01 4.46
N CYS A 88 15.05 -0.30 4.52
CA CYS A 88 14.52 -1.67 4.63
C CYS A 88 14.98 -2.56 3.46
N LEU A 89 14.94 -2.05 2.22
CA LEU A 89 15.42 -2.77 1.04
C LEU A 89 16.93 -2.99 1.08
N GLN A 90 17.67 -1.98 1.54
CA GLN A 90 19.14 -2.07 1.63
C GLN A 90 19.58 -3.16 2.62
N SER A 91 18.92 -3.29 3.77
CA SER A 91 19.28 -4.29 4.78
C SER A 91 18.98 -5.73 4.39
N LEU A 92 18.05 -5.95 3.44
CA LEU A 92 17.68 -7.29 2.99
C LEU A 92 18.47 -7.77 1.76
N LEU A 93 19.32 -6.92 1.17
CA LEU A 93 20.09 -7.33 0.00
C LEU A 93 20.87 -8.64 0.24
N PRO A 94 20.88 -9.56 -0.74
CA PRO A 94 20.31 -9.46 -2.10
C PRO A 94 18.83 -9.89 -2.21
N ARG A 95 18.15 -10.17 -1.10
CA ARG A 95 16.76 -10.64 -1.09
C ARG A 95 15.80 -9.47 -1.32
N ILE A 96 14.72 -9.72 -2.05
CA ILE A 96 13.66 -8.75 -2.31
C ILE A 96 12.36 -9.34 -1.74
N PRO A 97 11.64 -8.63 -0.85
CA PRO A 97 10.36 -9.11 -0.35
C PRO A 97 9.32 -9.24 -1.46
N THR A 98 8.24 -9.97 -1.19
CA THR A 98 7.10 -10.06 -2.10
C THR A 98 6.44 -8.69 -2.30
N ASP A 99 5.70 -8.54 -3.41
CA ASP A 99 4.97 -7.31 -3.71
C ASP A 99 4.00 -6.92 -2.59
N SER A 100 3.34 -7.92 -1.98
CA SER A 100 2.42 -7.71 -0.86
C SER A 100 3.10 -7.20 0.41
N VAL A 101 4.26 -7.74 0.77
CA VAL A 101 5.03 -7.27 1.93
C VAL A 101 5.49 -5.82 1.72
N ARG A 102 5.95 -5.50 0.50
CA ARG A 102 6.34 -4.13 0.15
C ARG A 102 5.17 -3.16 0.17
N LEU A 103 4.00 -3.57 -0.33
CA LEU A 103 2.78 -2.77 -0.29
C LEU A 103 2.32 -2.53 1.16
N ALA A 104 2.30 -3.57 1.99
CA ALA A 104 1.94 -3.46 3.40
C ALA A 104 2.88 -2.51 4.16
N ALA A 105 4.19 -2.61 3.94
CA ALA A 105 5.16 -1.67 4.53
C ALA A 105 4.89 -0.22 4.10
N ARG A 106 4.59 0.02 2.81
CA ARG A 106 4.24 1.36 2.33
C ARG A 106 2.91 1.87 2.89
N LEU A 107 1.92 1.00 3.11
CA LEU A 107 0.69 1.36 3.82
C LEU A 107 0.99 1.81 5.25
N THR A 108 1.82 1.05 5.98
CA THR A 108 2.29 1.46 7.32
C THR A 108 2.94 2.84 7.28
N PHE A 109 3.90 3.07 6.38
CA PHE A 109 4.57 4.37 6.29
C PHE A 109 3.63 5.53 5.92
N ALA A 110 2.65 5.28 5.05
CA ALA A 110 1.66 6.27 4.66
C ALA A 110 0.74 6.66 5.83
N LEU A 111 0.30 5.69 6.63
CA LEU A 111 -0.55 5.92 7.78
C LEU A 111 0.19 6.65 8.92
N LEU A 112 1.49 6.42 9.08
CA LEU A 112 2.33 7.12 10.05
C LEU A 112 2.64 8.58 9.66
N SER A 113 2.38 8.99 8.42
CA SER A 113 2.69 10.33 7.92
C SER A 113 1.39 11.15 7.77
N PRO A 114 1.01 11.98 8.77
CA PRO A 114 -0.34 12.60 8.86
C PRO A 114 -0.66 13.71 7.83
N SER A 115 -0.04 13.70 6.65
CA SER A 115 0.00 14.88 5.76
C SER A 115 -1.13 15.01 4.73
N LYS A 116 -2.21 14.22 4.79
CA LYS A 116 -3.38 14.45 3.92
C LYS A 116 -4.68 14.34 4.69
N SER A 117 -5.44 15.43 4.71
CA SER A 117 -6.88 15.42 4.91
C SER A 117 -7.50 14.49 3.87
N ARG A 118 -8.13 13.39 4.32
CA ARG A 118 -8.71 12.32 3.48
C ARG A 118 -10.22 12.52 3.30
N SER A 119 -10.70 13.77 3.25
CA SER A 119 -12.13 14.10 3.35
C SER A 119 -13.01 13.58 2.19
N GLU A 120 -12.42 12.99 1.16
CA GLU A 120 -13.12 12.47 -0.03
C GLU A 120 -13.11 10.93 -0.14
N GLU A 121 -12.50 10.21 0.80
CA GLU A 121 -12.44 8.75 0.71
C GLU A 121 -13.76 8.07 1.09
N LEU A 122 -14.22 7.16 0.22
CA LEU A 122 -15.45 6.40 0.43
C LEU A 122 -15.29 5.32 1.51
N TYR A 123 -14.11 4.70 1.61
CA TYR A 123 -13.78 3.70 2.61
C TYR A 123 -12.34 3.90 3.06
N THR A 124 -12.11 3.65 4.34
CA THR A 124 -10.76 3.62 4.93
C THR A 124 -10.18 2.21 4.85
N LEU A 125 -8.86 2.10 5.05
CA LEU A 125 -8.19 0.79 5.12
C LEU A 125 -8.73 -0.06 6.29
N GLU A 126 -9.15 0.58 7.38
CA GLU A 126 -9.77 -0.09 8.52
C GLU A 126 -11.04 -0.84 8.12
N GLU A 127 -11.81 -0.27 7.20
CA GLU A 127 -13.08 -0.84 6.73
C GLU A 127 -12.90 -1.90 5.63
N HIS A 128 -11.67 -2.16 5.18
CA HIS A 128 -11.40 -3.26 4.24
C HIS A 128 -11.75 -4.61 4.85
N GLU A 129 -12.51 -5.40 4.11
CA GLU A 129 -12.81 -6.79 4.45
C GLU A 129 -11.53 -7.63 4.37
N SER A 130 -11.31 -8.47 5.37
CA SER A 130 -10.12 -9.34 5.48
C SER A 130 -10.44 -10.81 5.19
N HIS A 131 -11.73 -11.16 5.18
CA HIS A 131 -12.23 -12.53 5.00
C HIS A 131 -11.64 -13.58 5.95
N LEU A 132 -10.98 -13.16 7.04
CA LEU A 132 -10.25 -14.04 7.97
C LEU A 132 -11.14 -15.12 8.59
N SER A 133 -12.40 -14.79 8.88
CA SER A 133 -13.40 -15.72 9.43
C SER A 133 -13.75 -16.88 8.48
N SER A 134 -13.66 -16.64 7.18
CA SER A 134 -13.99 -17.63 6.12
C SER A 134 -12.75 -18.32 5.53
N MET A 135 -11.57 -17.98 6.02
CA MET A 135 -10.30 -18.40 5.44
C MET A 135 -9.84 -19.77 5.97
N SER A 136 -9.29 -20.62 5.10
CA SER A 136 -8.72 -21.91 5.51
C SER A 136 -7.42 -21.74 6.30
N GLU A 137 -7.12 -22.71 7.17
CA GLU A 137 -5.89 -22.67 8.00
C GLU A 137 -4.61 -22.61 7.17
N GLN A 138 -4.57 -23.28 6.01
CA GLN A 138 -3.41 -23.18 5.11
C GLN A 138 -3.19 -21.75 4.60
N LYS A 139 -4.26 -21.03 4.25
CA LYS A 139 -4.17 -19.64 3.81
C LYS A 139 -3.74 -18.74 4.97
N LYS A 140 -4.31 -18.93 6.16
CA LYS A 140 -3.90 -18.20 7.38
C LYS A 140 -2.42 -18.42 7.68
N GLN A 141 -1.92 -19.66 7.57
CA GLN A 141 -0.50 -19.94 7.73
C GLN A 141 0.38 -19.19 6.72
N GLY A 142 -0.07 -19.09 5.46
CA GLY A 142 0.59 -18.26 4.44
C GLY A 142 0.62 -16.78 4.80
N LEU A 143 -0.49 -16.24 5.33
CA LEU A 143 -0.53 -14.85 5.82
C LEU A 143 0.40 -14.64 7.01
N SER A 144 0.49 -15.60 7.94
CA SER A 144 1.43 -15.54 9.07
C SER A 144 2.89 -15.47 8.61
N GLN A 145 3.26 -16.25 7.59
CA GLN A 145 4.60 -16.18 7.01
C GLN A 145 4.89 -14.81 6.37
N LEU A 146 3.92 -14.23 5.68
CA LEU A 146 4.03 -12.89 5.10
C LEU A 146 4.10 -11.80 6.17
N ALA A 147 3.36 -11.97 7.28
CA ALA A 147 3.40 -11.09 8.44
C ALA A 147 4.78 -11.09 9.10
N SER A 148 5.38 -12.26 9.35
CA SER A 148 6.75 -12.36 9.87
C SER A 148 7.78 -11.75 8.92
N MET A 149 7.58 -11.90 7.60
CA MET A 149 8.43 -11.25 6.60
C MET A 149 8.28 -9.72 6.62
N LEU A 150 7.06 -9.21 6.86
CA LEU A 150 6.80 -7.79 7.03
C LEU A 150 7.50 -7.23 8.27
N GLU A 151 7.41 -7.93 9.41
CA GLU A 151 8.11 -7.55 10.64
C GLU A 151 9.61 -7.47 10.41
N LEU A 152 10.21 -8.52 9.84
CA LEU A 152 11.63 -8.56 9.49
C LEU A 152 12.02 -7.41 8.54
N TYR A 153 11.18 -7.11 7.56
CA TYR A 153 11.42 -6.03 6.60
C TYR A 153 11.38 -4.65 7.26
N LEU A 154 10.51 -4.45 8.25
CA LEU A 154 10.36 -3.18 8.97
C LEU A 154 11.40 -2.99 10.08
N GLN A 155 12.15 -4.02 10.50
CA GLN A 155 13.11 -3.97 11.63
C GLN A 155 14.06 -2.77 11.63
N GLN A 156 14.52 -2.31 10.47
CA GLN A 156 15.43 -1.15 10.36
C GLN A 156 14.79 0.18 10.79
N GLU A 157 13.46 0.22 10.82
CA GLU A 157 12.70 1.40 11.20
C GLU A 157 11.94 1.17 12.52
N VAL A 158 11.98 -0.04 13.11
CA VAL A 158 11.30 -0.41 14.37
C VAL A 158 11.63 0.49 15.57
N PRO A 159 12.87 0.98 15.79
CA PRO A 159 13.16 1.89 16.90
C PRO A 159 12.33 3.17 16.85
N ASP A 160 12.01 3.68 15.65
CA ASP A 160 11.13 4.84 15.45
C ASP A 160 9.64 4.41 15.28
N LEU A 161 9.37 3.23 14.71
CA LEU A 161 8.00 2.76 14.44
C LEU A 161 7.25 2.26 15.69
N ALA A 162 7.87 1.56 16.65
CA ALA A 162 7.09 0.87 17.70
C ALA A 162 6.20 1.83 18.53
N GLN A 163 6.69 3.06 18.74
CA GLN A 163 5.97 4.10 19.48
C GLN A 163 4.97 4.88 18.57
N GLU A 164 5.27 5.03 17.28
CA GLU A 164 4.39 5.65 16.27
C GLU A 164 3.24 4.72 15.82
N VAL A 165 3.50 3.43 15.61
CA VAL A 165 2.57 2.38 15.14
C VAL A 165 1.39 2.23 16.10
N THR A 166 1.67 2.16 17.40
CA THR A 166 0.64 1.95 18.43
C THR A 166 -0.30 3.15 18.58
N SER A 167 0.16 4.36 18.21
CA SER A 167 -0.60 5.60 18.38
C SER A 167 -1.23 6.15 17.10
N ALA A 168 -0.69 5.82 15.91
CA ALA A 168 -1.12 6.40 14.63
C ALA A 168 -1.80 5.40 13.68
N LEU A 169 -1.67 4.08 13.86
CA LEU A 169 -2.37 3.12 13.02
C LEU A 169 -3.79 2.82 13.55
N PRO A 170 -4.78 2.67 12.65
CA PRO A 170 -6.09 2.16 13.03
C PRO A 170 -5.99 0.80 13.73
N PRO A 171 -6.81 0.52 14.76
CA PRO A 171 -6.71 -0.72 15.55
C PRO A 171 -6.67 -2.00 14.71
N SER A 172 -7.49 -2.08 13.67
CA SER A 172 -7.55 -3.25 12.77
C SER A 172 -6.32 -3.43 11.86
N CYS A 173 -5.39 -2.47 11.87
CA CYS A 173 -4.18 -2.43 11.03
C CYS A 173 -2.87 -2.44 11.85
N GLN A 174 -2.95 -2.48 13.19
CA GLN A 174 -1.76 -2.47 14.06
C GLN A 174 -0.98 -3.79 13.98
N GLU A 175 -1.70 -4.91 13.93
CA GLU A 175 -1.11 -6.23 13.82
C GLU A 175 -0.68 -6.52 12.37
N PRO A 176 0.60 -6.91 12.12
CA PRO A 176 1.10 -7.23 10.79
C PRO A 176 0.25 -8.29 10.06
N PHE A 177 -0.26 -9.28 10.79
CA PHE A 177 -1.15 -10.31 10.25
C PHE A 177 -2.46 -9.72 9.71
N SER A 178 -3.12 -8.86 10.49
CA SER A 178 -4.38 -8.23 10.10
C SER A 178 -4.21 -7.25 8.94
N LEU A 179 -3.10 -6.49 8.94
CA LEU A 179 -2.76 -5.61 7.82
C LEU A 179 -2.54 -6.41 6.53
N ILE A 180 -1.75 -7.49 6.60
CA ILE A 180 -1.52 -8.37 5.46
C ILE A 180 -2.83 -9.00 4.98
N ALA A 181 -3.71 -9.42 5.88
CA ALA A 181 -5.03 -9.95 5.52
C ALA A 181 -5.94 -8.94 4.81
N LYS A 182 -5.74 -7.63 5.00
CA LYS A 182 -6.47 -6.56 4.28
C LYS A 182 -5.84 -6.21 2.92
N VAL A 183 -4.64 -6.72 2.64
CA VAL A 183 -3.93 -6.57 1.36
C VAL A 183 -4.24 -7.73 0.40
N PHE A 184 -4.79 -8.85 0.90
CA PHE A 184 -5.11 -10.07 0.16
C PHE A 184 -6.61 -10.38 0.17
#